data_AF-A0A2N3R7G0-F1
#
_entry.id   AF-A0A2N3R7G0-F1
#
_cell.length_a   1.000
_cell.length_b   1.000
_cell.length_c   1.000
_cell.angle_alpha   90.00
_cell.angle_beta   90.00
_cell.angle_gamma   90.00
#
_symmetry.space_group_name_H-M   'P 1'
#
loop_
_entity.id
_entity.type
_entity.pdbx_description
1 polymer ?
#
loop_
_entity_poly.entity_id
_entity_poly.type
_entity_poly.pdbx_seq_one_letter_code
_entity_poly.pdbx_strand_id
1 'polypeptide(L)'
;MPIAYGSRVVHFARVLRRSPPRTSLIYATMGGMPHITTTTIIAVAFVLLALGAVIGVGLLIADMVMPLVQSATHGESLRDRFSERFARLRKHHDDDDDDDEDADDLEESTAALLSMLPGAPIVVDESDEVVRANPDAYRLGVVDDDVIVEPRIAQAVRTVREQGGKTTFELTTMTPQRFLHMAGAEEADDRDGAESGDAHAAPVAVSRPNWLRVTVGRISERFVIVLLDDVSERVRFAQVRDDFIANVSEQLVKPSAELQHLAASLEQAGLEDARIAQDARNVRRTIAYIDHMVKDLLLLIKAQEQVTPTDENRLNVLSEARAAAEVAQPLAQERGQRIAVSGSEALVVHGESEQIRAAIDKLIENALEYSPDGAVVSVDVKPDRAGRHAVVRVIDRGTGIPLGEQQRIFERFYRGANQNEHTADGVGLGLAIVKHVALTHQGSVHVWSRPGQGSTFTLVLPLDPAQAD
;
A
#
# COMPACT_ATOMS: atom_id res chain seq x y z
N MET A 1 -41.69 -30.96 47.44
CA MET A 1 -40.52 -31.85 47.36
C MET A 1 -39.83 -31.59 46.02
N PRO A 2 -38.59 -31.05 46.02
CA PRO A 2 -37.93 -30.49 44.84
C PRO A 2 -36.69 -31.28 44.39
N ILE A 3 -36.31 -31.22 43.11
CA ILE A 3 -34.94 -31.30 42.56
C ILE A 3 -35.02 -30.57 41.19
N ALA A 4 -34.65 -29.31 40.96
CA ALA A 4 -33.40 -28.54 41.10
C ALA A 4 -32.29 -28.85 40.07
N TYR A 5 -32.06 -27.88 39.16
CA TYR A 5 -30.81 -27.43 38.49
C TYR A 5 -29.91 -28.50 37.82
N GLY A 6 -29.37 -28.34 36.61
CA GLY A 6 -28.78 -27.15 35.97
C GLY A 6 -27.36 -27.50 35.51
N SER A 7 -26.94 -26.97 34.36
CA SER A 7 -25.56 -26.90 33.85
C SER A 7 -24.88 -28.19 33.33
N ARG A 8 -24.82 -28.31 32.01
CA ARG A 8 -23.77 -29.04 31.27
C ARG A 8 -22.97 -28.04 30.44
N VAL A 9 -22.12 -27.28 31.12
CA VAL A 9 -20.90 -26.69 30.56
C VAL A 9 -19.76 -27.30 31.39
N VAL A 10 -18.63 -27.61 30.74
CA VAL A 10 -17.43 -28.30 31.26
C VAL A 10 -17.37 -29.78 30.85
N HIS A 11 -17.06 -30.02 29.57
CA HIS A 11 -16.57 -31.32 29.10
C HIS A 11 -15.32 -31.20 28.21
N PHE A 12 -14.38 -30.32 28.57
CA PHE A 12 -13.08 -30.24 27.86
C PHE A 12 -11.84 -29.97 28.73
N ALA A 13 -11.91 -30.23 30.04
CA ALA A 13 -10.79 -30.04 30.97
C ALA A 13 -10.45 -31.31 31.77
N ARG A 14 -10.10 -32.42 31.09
CA ARG A 14 -9.70 -33.66 31.80
C ARG A 14 -8.66 -34.56 31.14
N VAL A 15 -7.71 -34.02 30.37
CA VAL A 15 -6.61 -34.84 29.77
C VAL A 15 -5.20 -34.36 30.14
N LEU A 16 -5.01 -33.76 31.33
CA LEU A 16 -3.64 -33.48 31.82
C LEU A 16 -3.53 -33.67 33.34
N ARG A 17 -3.45 -34.93 33.79
CA ARG A 17 -2.80 -35.31 35.07
C ARG A 17 -2.70 -36.83 35.21
N ARG A 18 -1.53 -37.39 34.88
CA ARG A 18 -0.93 -38.56 35.55
C ARG A 18 0.57 -38.64 35.17
N SER A 19 1.39 -38.71 36.22
CA SER A 19 2.86 -38.57 36.23
C SER A 19 3.60 -39.90 35.92
N PRO A 20 4.95 -39.97 36.01
CA PRO A 20 5.86 -40.41 34.94
C PRO A 20 6.41 -41.85 35.13
N PRO A 21 7.24 -42.40 34.22
CA PRO A 21 8.06 -43.56 34.52
C PRO A 21 9.51 -43.19 34.89
N ARG A 22 10.05 -44.02 35.77
CA ARG A 22 11.38 -43.97 36.36
C ARG A 22 12.47 -44.54 35.44
N THR A 23 13.65 -44.01 35.70
CA THR A 23 15.02 -44.33 35.28
C THR A 23 15.43 -45.81 35.30
N SER A 24 16.19 -46.22 34.28
CA SER A 24 17.23 -47.28 34.31
C SER A 24 18.35 -46.81 33.38
N LEU A 25 19.45 -46.25 33.89
CA LEU A 25 20.65 -46.95 34.33
C LEU A 25 21.30 -47.76 33.18
N ILE A 26 22.36 -47.20 32.57
CA ILE A 26 23.58 -47.91 32.13
C ILE A 26 24.64 -46.84 31.73
N TYR A 27 25.86 -47.03 32.24
CA TYR A 27 27.10 -46.24 32.13
C TYR A 27 27.40 -45.20 33.23
N ALA A 28 27.79 -45.75 34.39
CA ALA A 28 28.94 -45.23 35.11
C ALA A 28 30.24 -45.84 34.53
N THR A 29 31.30 -45.02 34.48
CA THR A 29 32.75 -45.30 34.32
C THR A 29 33.42 -44.84 33.02
N MET A 30 33.73 -43.55 32.94
CA MET A 30 35.07 -43.07 32.53
C MET A 30 35.28 -41.62 33.00
N GLY A 31 36.52 -41.31 33.36
CA GLY A 31 36.89 -40.19 34.21
C GLY A 31 36.63 -38.78 33.67
N GLY A 32 36.62 -37.85 34.63
CA GLY A 32 36.48 -36.41 34.51
C GLY A 32 36.78 -35.77 33.15
N MET A 33 35.71 -35.40 32.46
CA MET A 33 35.68 -34.30 31.50
C MET A 33 34.34 -33.59 31.70
N PRO A 34 34.30 -32.25 31.80
CA PRO A 34 33.03 -31.53 31.91
C PRO A 34 32.19 -31.78 30.66
N HIS A 35 30.99 -32.34 30.83
CA HIS A 35 30.02 -32.49 29.74
C HIS A 35 29.57 -31.10 29.27
N ILE A 36 30.22 -30.59 28.22
CA ILE A 36 29.76 -29.41 27.51
C ILE A 36 28.49 -29.81 26.77
N THR A 37 27.33 -29.41 27.30
CA THR A 37 26.04 -29.62 26.64
C THR A 37 26.02 -28.86 25.30
N THR A 38 25.35 -29.40 24.28
CA THR A 38 25.25 -28.79 22.95
C THR A 38 24.79 -27.32 23.01
N THR A 39 23.93 -26.99 23.97
CA THR A 39 23.48 -25.62 24.27
C THR A 39 24.63 -24.71 24.71
N THR A 40 25.59 -25.21 25.48
CA THR A 40 26.77 -24.45 25.92
C THR A 40 27.72 -24.19 24.75
N ILE A 41 27.87 -25.13 23.81
CA ILE A 41 28.68 -24.94 22.59
C ILE A 41 28.06 -23.84 21.72
N ILE A 42 26.74 -23.87 21.52
CA ILE A 42 26.02 -22.86 20.73
C ILE A 42 26.12 -21.48 21.40
N ALA A 43 25.94 -21.40 22.72
CA ALA A 43 26.06 -20.14 23.44
C ALA A 43 27.48 -19.55 23.34
N VAL A 44 28.52 -20.37 23.48
CA VAL A 44 29.92 -19.93 23.31
C VAL A 44 30.19 -19.48 21.87
N ALA A 45 29.64 -20.16 20.87
CA ALA A 45 29.77 -19.75 19.46
C ALA A 45 29.13 -18.39 19.19
N PHE A 46 27.94 -18.12 19.74
CA PHE A 46 27.29 -16.81 19.61
C PHE A 46 28.05 -15.69 20.32
N VAL A 47 28.62 -15.97 21.50
CA VAL A 47 29.45 -14.99 22.22
C VAL A 47 30.73 -14.67 21.44
N LEU A 48 31.36 -15.67 20.83
CA LEU A 48 32.55 -15.46 19.99
C LEU A 48 32.23 -14.69 18.70
N LEU A 49 31.08 -14.95 18.06
CA LEU A 49 30.61 -14.20 16.89
C LEU A 49 30.31 -12.74 17.25
N ALA A 50 29.63 -12.50 18.36
CA ALA A 50 29.34 -11.15 18.85
C ALA A 50 30.63 -10.40 19.20
N LEU A 51 31.60 -11.07 19.83
CA LEU A 51 32.90 -10.47 20.13
C LEU A 51 33.67 -10.15 18.86
N GLY A 52 33.65 -11.03 17.86
CA GLY A 52 34.25 -10.79 16.54
C GLY A 52 33.62 -9.60 15.82
N ALA A 53 32.29 -9.45 15.88
CA ALA A 53 31.59 -8.31 15.31
C ALA A 53 31.95 -7.00 16.03
N VAL A 54 32.03 -7.01 17.36
CA VAL A 54 32.44 -5.83 18.15
C VAL A 54 33.89 -5.43 17.86
N ILE A 55 34.80 -6.40 17.73
CA ILE A 55 36.20 -6.14 17.37
C ILE A 55 36.28 -5.61 15.93
N GLY A 56 35.53 -6.18 14.99
CA GLY A 56 35.49 -5.73 13.60
C GLY A 56 34.97 -4.30 13.46
N VAL A 57 33.88 -3.97 14.17
CA VAL A 57 33.35 -2.60 14.23
C VAL A 57 34.34 -1.66 14.91
N GLY A 58 35.01 -2.11 15.98
CA GLY A 58 36.06 -1.35 16.65
C GLY A 58 37.25 -1.04 15.75
N LEU A 59 37.68 -1.98 14.91
CA LEU A 59 38.76 -1.78 13.94
C LEU A 59 38.35 -0.85 12.80
N LEU A 60 37.10 -0.94 12.30
CA LEU A 60 36.55 0.00 11.32
C LEU A 60 36.48 1.43 11.86
N ILE A 61 36.04 1.59 13.10
CA ILE A 61 36.01 2.89 13.78
C ILE A 61 37.44 3.38 14.04
N ALA A 62 38.37 2.50 14.41
CA ALA A 62 39.76 2.86 14.60
C ALA A 62 40.39 3.34 13.28
N ASP A 63 40.21 2.66 12.16
CA ASP A 63 40.70 3.09 10.84
C ASP A 63 40.09 4.43 10.40
N MET A 64 38.82 4.68 10.75
CA MET A 64 38.16 5.94 10.46
C MET A 64 38.68 7.11 11.32
N VAL A 65 39.06 6.84 12.57
CA VAL A 65 39.44 7.87 13.56
C VAL A 65 40.96 8.08 13.65
N MET A 66 41.77 7.08 13.35
CA MET A 66 43.24 7.16 13.37
C MET A 66 43.83 8.28 12.50
N PRO A 67 43.35 8.56 11.26
CA PRO A 67 43.87 9.70 10.48
C PRO A 67 43.51 11.06 11.10
N LEU A 68 42.37 11.14 11.80
CA LEU A 68 41.94 12.32 12.56
C LEU A 68 42.83 12.56 13.79
N VAL A 69 43.19 11.50 14.52
CA VAL A 69 44.10 11.57 15.68
C VAL A 69 45.55 11.83 15.25
N GLN A 70 45.99 11.28 14.12
CA GLN A 70 47.31 11.58 13.54
C GLN A 70 47.41 13.03 13.04
N SER A 71 46.33 13.57 12.49
CA SER A 71 46.23 14.99 12.10
C SER A 71 46.20 15.96 13.29
N ALA A 72 45.75 15.49 14.47
CA ALA A 72 45.73 16.29 15.70
C ALA A 72 47.04 16.22 16.52
N THR A 73 47.95 15.29 16.20
CA THR A 73 49.20 15.05 16.95
C THR A 73 50.45 15.59 16.26
N HIS A 74 50.40 15.90 14.96
CA HIS A 74 51.38 16.78 14.32
C HIS A 74 50.90 18.23 14.44
N GLY A 75 51.37 18.89 15.49
CA GLY A 75 51.09 20.29 15.77
C GLY A 75 51.61 21.21 14.68
N GLU A 76 50.80 21.45 13.66
CA GLU A 76 50.82 22.67 12.87
C GLU A 76 49.40 23.24 12.84
N SER A 77 49.28 24.52 13.19
CA SER A 77 47.99 25.10 13.50
C SER A 77 47.09 25.17 12.26
N LEU A 78 45.94 24.51 12.33
CA LEU A 78 44.82 24.61 11.37
C LEU A 78 44.26 26.04 11.24
N ARG A 79 44.75 27.00 12.03
CA ARG A 79 44.30 28.39 12.05
C ARG A 79 44.91 29.24 10.92
N ASP A 80 46.10 28.89 10.44
CA ASP A 80 46.78 29.65 9.37
C ASP A 80 46.46 29.15 7.96
N ARG A 81 46.08 27.87 7.78
CA ARG A 81 45.70 27.36 6.45
C ARG A 81 44.27 27.72 6.02
N PHE A 82 43.38 28.02 6.97
CA PHE A 82 42.00 28.40 6.67
C PHE A 82 41.81 29.91 6.49
N SER A 83 42.70 30.75 7.03
CA SER A 83 42.58 32.21 6.96
C SER A 83 42.96 32.79 5.60
N GLU A 84 43.94 32.19 4.89
CA GLU A 84 44.35 32.68 3.56
C GLU A 84 43.40 32.27 2.43
N ARG A 85 42.68 31.14 2.56
CA ARG A 85 41.78 30.65 1.50
C ARG A 85 40.46 31.42 1.42
N PHE A 86 40.02 32.03 2.52
CA PHE A 86 38.81 32.85 2.57
C PHE A 86 39.02 34.33 2.27
N ALA A 87 40.27 34.80 2.20
CA ALA A 87 40.58 36.18 1.83
C ALA A 87 40.41 36.46 0.32
N ARG A 88 40.23 35.43 -0.53
CA ARG A 88 40.06 35.59 -1.98
C ARG A 88 38.61 35.63 -2.48
N LEU A 89 37.62 35.36 -1.63
CA LEU A 89 36.20 35.39 -2.01
C LEU A 89 35.53 36.78 -1.93
N ARG A 90 36.32 37.87 -1.98
CA ARG A 90 35.77 39.24 -2.00
C ARG A 90 36.20 40.06 -3.20
N LYS A 91 36.65 39.44 -4.29
CA LYS A 91 37.06 40.20 -5.46
C LYS A 91 36.92 39.41 -6.76
N HIS A 92 35.74 39.45 -7.37
CA HIS A 92 35.55 40.07 -8.67
C HIS A 92 34.09 40.03 -9.10
N HIS A 93 33.47 41.22 -9.13
CA HIS A 93 32.74 41.62 -10.32
C HIS A 93 33.71 42.56 -11.07
N ASP A 94 33.72 42.43 -12.39
CA ASP A 94 34.55 43.09 -13.41
C ASP A 94 35.94 42.50 -13.72
N ASP A 95 36.03 42.07 -14.98
CA ASP A 95 37.15 41.82 -15.92
C ASP A 95 37.90 40.45 -15.94
N ASP A 96 37.67 39.77 -17.08
CA ASP A 96 38.49 38.88 -17.94
C ASP A 96 39.47 37.81 -17.39
N ASP A 97 39.29 36.62 -18.01
CA ASP A 97 40.21 35.53 -18.38
C ASP A 97 40.95 34.66 -17.34
N ASP A 98 40.78 33.35 -17.58
CA ASP A 98 41.61 32.16 -17.29
C ASP A 98 41.85 31.73 -15.83
N ASP A 99 41.14 30.67 -15.39
CA ASP A 99 41.68 29.42 -14.77
C ASP A 99 40.55 28.64 -14.04
N ASP A 100 39.74 27.88 -14.79
CA ASP A 100 38.68 26.98 -14.28
C ASP A 100 39.07 25.50 -14.46
N GLU A 101 39.83 24.90 -13.53
CA GLU A 101 39.95 23.42 -13.47
C GLU A 101 39.95 22.80 -12.06
N ASP A 102 40.05 23.57 -10.96
CA ASP A 102 40.17 23.00 -9.59
C ASP A 102 38.98 23.31 -8.63
N ALA A 103 37.94 24.03 -9.09
CA ALA A 103 36.81 24.44 -8.25
C ALA A 103 35.63 23.45 -8.24
N ASP A 104 35.49 22.62 -9.27
CA ASP A 104 34.32 21.75 -9.48
C ASP A 104 34.36 20.45 -8.66
N ASP A 105 35.54 19.91 -8.34
CA ASP A 105 35.69 18.58 -7.70
C ASP A 105 35.23 18.51 -6.22
N LEU A 106 35.24 19.65 -5.51
CA LEU A 106 34.77 19.73 -4.11
C LEU A 106 33.25 19.88 -4.00
N GLU A 107 32.56 20.33 -5.06
CA GLU A 107 31.11 20.50 -5.09
C GLU A 107 30.38 19.15 -5.23
N GLU A 108 30.89 18.26 -6.06
CA GLU A 108 30.30 16.94 -6.33
C GLU A 108 30.37 16.02 -5.09
N SER A 109 31.49 16.09 -4.36
CA SER A 109 31.74 15.32 -3.14
C SER A 109 30.75 15.62 -2.00
N THR A 110 30.31 16.88 -1.87
CA THR A 110 29.39 17.32 -0.83
C THR A 110 27.94 17.01 -1.21
N ALA A 111 27.60 17.12 -2.50
CA ALA A 111 26.30 16.70 -3.04
C ALA A 111 26.08 15.19 -2.87
N ALA A 112 27.12 14.38 -3.10
CA ALA A 112 27.08 12.94 -2.87
C ALA A 112 26.87 12.57 -1.39
N LEU A 113 27.45 13.31 -0.45
CA LEU A 113 27.23 13.05 0.99
C LEU A 113 25.83 13.46 1.45
N LEU A 114 25.26 14.54 0.90
CA LEU A 114 23.90 14.97 1.19
C LEU A 114 22.86 14.01 0.59
N SER A 115 23.13 13.42 -0.58
CA SER A 115 22.24 12.42 -1.19
C SER A 115 22.23 11.08 -0.45
N MET A 116 23.26 10.79 0.35
CA MET A 116 23.32 9.61 1.22
C MET A 116 22.54 9.77 2.53
N LEU A 117 22.11 10.98 2.89
CA LEU A 117 21.29 11.20 4.08
C LEU A 117 19.82 10.83 3.81
N PRO A 118 19.14 10.13 4.74
CA PRO A 118 17.72 9.83 4.58
C PRO A 118 16.88 11.12 4.63
N GLY A 119 15.96 11.26 3.66
CA GLY A 119 15.10 12.44 3.49
C GLY A 119 15.65 13.45 2.47
N ALA A 120 15.07 14.64 2.43
CA ALA A 120 15.50 15.72 1.55
C ALA A 120 16.18 16.83 2.38
N PRO A 121 17.53 16.80 2.52
CA PRO A 121 18.28 17.84 3.22
C PRO A 121 18.34 19.15 2.43
N ILE A 122 18.36 20.26 3.16
CA ILE A 122 18.57 21.63 2.67
C ILE A 122 19.58 22.30 3.60
N VAL A 123 20.55 23.02 3.04
CA VAL A 123 21.58 23.78 3.77
C VAL A 123 21.37 25.26 3.50
N VAL A 124 21.30 26.05 4.58
CA VAL A 124 21.04 27.49 4.55
C VAL A 124 22.21 28.24 5.18
N ASP A 125 22.69 29.29 4.53
CA ASP A 125 23.79 30.16 5.00
C ASP A 125 23.33 31.28 5.93
N GLU A 126 24.21 32.22 6.29
CA GLU A 126 23.92 33.35 7.18
C GLU A 126 22.97 34.43 6.61
N SER A 127 22.74 34.43 5.30
CA SER A 127 21.85 35.36 4.59
C SER A 127 20.42 34.82 4.46
N ASP A 128 20.13 33.65 5.04
CA ASP A 128 18.92 32.86 4.81
C ASP A 128 18.78 32.34 3.37
N GLU A 129 19.89 32.24 2.63
CA GLU A 129 19.94 31.69 1.26
C GLU A 129 20.23 30.19 1.29
N VAL A 130 19.55 29.45 0.42
CA VAL A 130 19.72 28.01 0.23
C VAL A 130 20.98 27.78 -0.58
N VAL A 131 22.03 27.31 0.09
CA VAL A 131 23.30 26.99 -0.57
C VAL A 131 23.18 25.67 -1.33
N ARG A 132 22.47 24.70 -0.75
CA ARG A 132 22.24 23.38 -1.36
C ARG A 132 20.90 22.80 -0.90
N ALA A 133 20.21 22.13 -1.81
CA ALA A 133 18.99 21.39 -1.52
C ALA A 133 18.95 20.09 -2.32
N ASN A 134 18.44 19.04 -1.68
CA ASN A 134 18.06 17.83 -2.41
C ASN A 134 16.92 18.17 -3.40
N PRO A 135 16.92 17.65 -4.65
CA PRO A 135 15.86 17.87 -5.64
C PRO A 135 14.43 17.68 -5.11
N ASP A 136 14.24 16.73 -4.19
CA ASP A 136 12.94 16.49 -3.57
C ASP A 136 12.41 17.70 -2.78
N ALA A 137 13.27 18.55 -2.23
CA ALA A 137 12.85 19.76 -1.52
C ALA A 137 12.08 20.75 -2.42
N TYR A 138 12.44 20.82 -3.70
CA TYR A 138 11.73 21.62 -4.71
C TYR A 138 10.40 20.97 -5.08
N ARG A 139 10.40 19.64 -5.30
CA ARG A 139 9.18 18.86 -5.61
C ARG A 139 8.15 18.91 -4.48
N LEU A 140 8.61 18.91 -3.24
CA LEU A 140 7.79 19.02 -2.03
C LEU A 140 7.31 20.45 -1.75
N GLY A 141 7.71 21.44 -2.56
CA GLY A 141 7.26 22.82 -2.46
C GLY A 141 7.83 23.58 -1.26
N VAL A 142 8.99 23.17 -0.76
CA VAL A 142 9.67 23.80 0.38
C VAL A 142 10.68 24.85 -0.08
N VAL A 143 11.34 24.62 -1.21
CA VAL A 143 12.35 25.52 -1.79
C VAL A 143 11.87 26.00 -3.16
N ASP A 144 12.08 27.29 -3.43
CA ASP A 144 11.97 27.89 -4.76
C ASP A 144 13.24 28.70 -5.01
N ASP A 145 13.90 28.41 -6.14
CA ASP A 145 15.24 28.90 -6.45
C ASP A 145 16.22 28.71 -5.26
N ASP A 146 16.71 29.81 -4.70
CA ASP A 146 17.69 29.81 -3.59
C ASP A 146 17.05 30.18 -2.25
N VAL A 147 15.73 30.06 -2.10
CA VAL A 147 15.01 30.49 -0.89
C VAL A 147 14.03 29.43 -0.37
N ILE A 148 13.95 29.30 0.95
CA ILE A 148 12.89 28.53 1.60
C ILE A 148 11.59 29.33 1.55
N VAL A 149 10.64 28.88 0.71
CA VAL A 149 9.35 29.56 0.53
C VAL A 149 8.34 29.26 1.64
N GLU A 150 8.53 28.17 2.38
CA GLU A 150 7.67 27.82 3.50
C GLU A 150 7.96 28.69 4.75
N PRO A 151 7.03 29.56 5.18
CA PRO A 151 7.29 30.52 6.26
C PRO A 151 7.61 29.86 7.60
N ARG A 152 7.00 28.70 7.91
CA ARG A 152 7.27 28.00 9.17
C ARG A 152 8.69 27.45 9.24
N ILE A 153 9.24 27.02 8.11
CA ILE A 153 10.62 26.51 8.03
C ILE A 153 11.60 27.68 8.10
N ALA A 154 11.36 28.77 7.34
CA ALA A 154 12.20 29.97 7.41
C ALA A 154 12.27 30.55 8.83
N GLN A 155 11.14 30.63 9.53
CA GLN A 155 11.12 31.09 10.93
C GLN A 155 11.88 30.15 11.87
N ALA A 156 11.77 28.83 11.65
CA ALA A 156 12.50 27.84 12.44
C ALA A 156 14.01 27.93 12.22
N VAL A 157 14.47 28.19 10.98
CA VAL A 157 15.88 28.44 10.65
C VAL A 157 16.42 29.64 11.44
N ARG A 158 15.71 30.78 11.41
CA ARG A 158 16.10 31.98 12.17
C ARG A 158 16.16 31.72 13.67
N THR A 159 15.14 31.07 14.21
CA THR A 159 15.06 30.75 15.64
C THR A 159 16.21 29.86 16.08
N VAL A 160 16.51 28.79 15.32
CA VAL A 160 17.61 27.86 15.62
C VAL A 160 18.98 28.52 15.41
N ARG A 161 19.10 29.48 14.49
CA ARG A 161 20.32 30.27 14.30
C ARG A 161 20.63 31.13 15.53
N GLU A 162 19.63 31.86 16.01
CA GLU A 162 19.76 32.78 17.17
C GLU A 162 19.92 32.04 18.49
N GLN A 163 19.15 30.98 18.72
CA GLN A 163 19.07 30.28 20.01
C GLN A 163 19.96 29.03 20.08
N GLY A 164 20.44 28.55 18.92
CA GLY A 164 21.11 27.27 18.79
C GLY A 164 20.16 26.07 18.91
N GLY A 165 20.73 24.86 18.86
CA GLY A 165 19.99 23.61 19.09
C GLY A 165 19.31 23.04 17.84
N LYS A 166 18.20 22.32 18.08
CA LYS A 166 17.37 21.70 17.04
C LYS A 166 15.89 21.86 17.35
N THR A 167 15.07 21.99 16.32
CA THR A 167 13.62 21.93 16.43
C THR A 167 13.06 20.95 15.40
N THR A 168 11.98 20.25 15.78
CA THR A 168 11.29 19.30 14.90
C THR A 168 9.80 19.59 14.96
N PHE A 169 9.14 19.65 13.81
CA PHE A 169 7.71 19.88 13.71
C PHE A 169 7.13 19.24 12.44
N GLU A 170 5.81 19.09 12.44
CA GLU A 170 5.07 18.60 11.27
C GLU A 170 4.52 19.77 10.45
N LEU A 171 4.50 19.55 9.14
CA LEU A 171 4.08 20.52 8.15
C LEU A 171 3.35 19.79 7.01
N THR A 172 2.38 20.46 6.40
CA THR A 172 1.76 20.01 5.17
C THR A 172 2.05 21.01 4.06
N THR A 173 2.59 20.54 2.95
CA THR A 173 2.85 21.33 1.74
C THR A 173 2.06 20.78 0.56
N MET A 174 2.17 21.42 -0.60
CA MET A 174 1.58 20.96 -1.86
C MET A 174 2.69 20.85 -2.90
N THR A 175 2.60 19.85 -3.78
CA THR A 175 3.50 19.77 -4.93
C THR A 175 3.23 20.96 -5.87
N PRO A 176 4.23 21.81 -6.18
CA PRO A 176 4.03 22.97 -7.05
C PRO A 176 3.59 22.57 -8.46
N GLN A 177 2.77 23.40 -9.11
CA GLN A 177 2.19 23.09 -10.43
C GLN A 177 3.23 22.75 -11.51
N ARG A 178 4.42 23.37 -11.46
CA ARG A 178 5.53 23.10 -12.37
C ARG A 178 6.03 21.64 -12.34
N PHE A 179 5.83 20.93 -11.22
CA PHE A 179 6.22 19.53 -11.06
C PHE A 179 5.07 18.53 -11.33
N LEU A 180 3.83 19.02 -11.48
CA LEU A 180 2.68 18.17 -11.77
C LEU A 180 2.71 17.60 -13.20
N HIS A 181 3.36 18.28 -14.14
CA HIS A 181 3.45 17.85 -15.54
C HIS A 181 4.53 16.78 -15.80
N MET A 182 5.54 16.64 -14.93
CA MET A 182 6.57 15.61 -15.06
C MET A 182 6.08 14.23 -14.58
N ALA A 183 5.30 14.18 -13.49
CA ALA A 183 4.81 12.92 -12.91
C ALA A 183 3.82 12.14 -13.81
N GLY A 184 3.26 12.78 -14.84
CA GLY A 184 2.38 12.13 -15.82
C GLY A 184 3.06 11.73 -17.13
N ALA A 185 4.35 12.06 -17.31
CA ALA A 185 5.09 11.78 -18.53
C ALA A 185 5.91 10.47 -18.47
N GLU A 186 6.26 9.99 -17.26
CA GLU A 186 7.07 8.78 -17.09
C GLU A 186 6.31 7.46 -17.41
N GLU A 187 4.98 7.50 -17.55
CA GLU A 187 4.18 6.34 -18.01
C GLU A 187 3.94 6.33 -19.53
N ALA A 188 4.42 7.35 -20.27
CA ALA A 188 4.11 7.52 -21.69
C ALA A 188 5.29 7.30 -22.65
N ASP A 189 6.50 7.04 -22.15
CA ASP A 189 7.68 6.86 -23.00
C ASP A 189 8.02 5.38 -23.22
N ASP A 190 7.14 4.70 -24.00
CA ASP A 190 7.50 3.45 -24.69
C ASP A 190 6.48 3.11 -25.80
N ARG A 191 6.02 4.12 -26.57
CA ARG A 191 5.25 3.90 -27.80
C ARG A 191 5.73 4.80 -28.92
N ASP A 192 6.69 4.26 -29.67
CA ASP A 192 7.10 4.77 -30.97
C ASP A 192 5.90 5.00 -31.91
N GLY A 193 5.81 6.24 -32.38
CA GLY A 193 5.40 6.62 -33.73
C GLY A 193 4.12 6.02 -34.33
N ALA A 194 2.98 6.69 -34.10
CA ALA A 194 1.92 6.74 -35.11
C ALA A 194 1.16 8.07 -35.02
N GLU A 195 1.37 8.94 -36.00
CA GLU A 195 0.52 10.10 -36.25
C GLU A 195 -0.92 9.65 -36.49
N SER A 196 -1.84 10.03 -35.60
CA SER A 196 -3.27 10.17 -35.91
C SER A 196 -3.92 11.02 -34.83
N GLY A 197 -4.53 12.13 -35.25
CA GLY A 197 -5.16 13.10 -34.38
C GLY A 197 -6.38 12.56 -33.66
N ASP A 198 -6.29 12.56 -32.34
CA ASP A 198 -7.40 12.81 -31.44
C ASP A 198 -6.81 13.57 -30.25
N ALA A 199 -7.43 14.68 -29.88
CA ALA A 199 -7.00 15.50 -28.75
C ALA A 199 -7.18 14.70 -27.44
N HIS A 200 -6.16 13.92 -27.07
CA HIS A 200 -6.05 13.32 -25.76
C HIS A 200 -6.06 14.46 -24.73
N ALA A 201 -7.14 14.53 -23.94
CA ALA A 201 -7.19 15.38 -22.76
C ALA A 201 -5.95 15.05 -21.91
N ALA A 202 -5.05 16.01 -21.76
CA ALA A 202 -3.86 15.88 -20.92
C ALA A 202 -4.30 15.38 -19.53
N PRO A 203 -3.59 14.41 -18.92
CA PRO A 203 -3.93 13.95 -17.59
C PRO A 203 -3.94 15.15 -16.64
N VAL A 204 -5.11 15.44 -16.07
CA VAL A 204 -5.26 16.50 -15.07
C VAL A 204 -4.52 16.00 -13.83
N ALA A 205 -3.27 16.43 -13.67
CA ALA A 205 -2.46 16.08 -12.52
C ALA A 205 -3.08 16.72 -11.27
N VAL A 206 -3.67 15.87 -10.42
CA VAL A 206 -4.31 16.28 -9.17
C VAL A 206 -3.21 16.54 -8.14
N SER A 207 -3.00 17.82 -7.78
CA SER A 207 -2.10 18.19 -6.67
C SER A 207 -2.62 17.62 -5.35
N ARG A 208 -1.77 16.90 -4.63
CA ARG A 208 -2.09 16.30 -3.33
C ARG A 208 -1.24 16.93 -2.22
N PRO A 209 -1.75 16.96 -0.97
CA PRO A 209 -0.93 17.32 0.18
C PRO A 209 0.26 16.37 0.34
N ASN A 210 1.40 16.97 0.68
CA ASN A 210 2.59 16.28 1.17
C ASN A 210 2.70 16.52 2.67
N TRP A 211 2.85 15.45 3.45
CA TRP A 211 3.04 15.52 4.91
C TRP A 211 4.52 15.34 5.21
N LEU A 212 5.11 16.38 5.80
CA LEU A 212 6.53 16.46 6.07
C LEU A 212 6.77 16.52 7.57
N ARG A 213 7.74 15.74 8.03
CA ARG A 213 8.37 15.94 9.32
C ARG A 213 9.67 16.70 9.10
N VAL A 214 9.69 17.95 9.53
CA VAL A 214 10.80 18.87 9.33
C VAL A 214 11.67 18.89 10.57
N THR A 215 12.97 18.71 10.42
CA THR A 215 13.95 18.94 11.50
C THR A 215 14.92 20.03 11.09
N VAL A 216 14.99 21.10 11.86
CA VAL A 216 15.93 22.21 11.64
C VAL A 216 16.98 22.17 12.73
N GLY A 217 18.25 22.17 12.35
CA GLY A 217 19.37 22.06 13.28
C GLY A 217 20.53 22.99 12.89
N ARG A 218 21.18 23.57 13.88
CA ARG A 218 22.39 24.37 13.64
C ARG A 218 23.60 23.46 13.52
N ILE A 219 24.32 23.50 12.40
CA ILE A 219 25.59 22.77 12.21
C ILE A 219 26.76 23.63 12.68
N SER A 220 26.75 24.91 12.35
CA SER A 220 27.78 25.89 12.74
C SER A 220 27.18 27.27 12.93
N GLU A 221 27.98 28.27 13.33
CA GLU A 221 27.52 29.67 13.43
C GLU A 221 27.03 30.24 12.09
N ARG A 222 27.47 29.67 10.96
CA ARG A 222 27.10 30.12 9.61
C ARG A 222 26.01 29.30 8.94
N PHE A 223 25.95 27.99 9.24
CA PHE A 223 25.10 27.05 8.52
C PHE A 223 24.03 26.40 9.39
N VAL A 224 22.82 26.38 8.84
CA VAL A 224 21.66 25.66 9.37
C VAL A 224 21.28 24.57 8.37
N ILE A 225 21.00 23.37 8.86
CA ILE A 225 20.46 22.27 8.06
C ILE A 225 18.96 22.10 8.34
N VAL A 226 18.20 21.89 7.28
CA VAL A 226 16.80 21.47 7.33
C VAL A 226 16.72 20.09 6.73
N LEU A 227 16.17 19.13 7.48
CA LEU A 227 15.90 17.78 7.02
C LEU A 227 14.39 17.63 6.82
N LEU A 228 13.98 17.30 5.60
CA LEU A 228 12.59 16.98 5.29
C LEU A 228 12.44 15.46 5.22
N ASP A 229 11.60 14.91 6.08
CA ASP A 229 11.19 13.51 6.00
C ASP A 229 9.76 13.46 5.43
N ASP A 230 9.63 12.96 4.20
CA ASP A 230 8.34 12.79 3.54
C ASP A 230 7.61 11.56 4.13
N VAL A 231 6.66 11.83 5.02
CA VAL A 231 5.83 10.80 5.66
C VAL A 231 4.50 10.63 4.94
N SER A 232 4.35 11.19 3.73
CA SER A 232 3.07 11.22 3.02
C SER A 232 2.50 9.84 2.75
N GLU A 233 3.31 8.86 2.33
CA GLU A 233 2.81 7.50 2.11
C GLU A 233 2.29 6.87 3.40
N ARG A 234 2.99 7.06 4.52
CA ARG A 234 2.59 6.54 5.83
C ARG A 234 1.31 7.18 6.32
N VAL A 235 1.18 8.51 6.16
CA VAL A 235 -0.04 9.24 6.53
C VAL A 235 -1.21 8.84 5.64
N ARG A 236 -1.01 8.74 4.32
CA ARG A 236 -2.05 8.27 3.38
C ARG A 236 -2.48 6.85 3.69
N PHE A 237 -1.54 5.95 3.98
CA PHE A 237 -1.85 4.59 4.40
C PHE A 237 -2.66 4.57 5.70
N ALA A 238 -2.27 5.38 6.69
CA ALA A 238 -3.00 5.50 7.95
C ALA A 238 -4.42 6.07 7.73
N GLN A 239 -4.58 7.12 6.92
CA GLN A 239 -5.88 7.70 6.57
C GLN A 239 -6.76 6.69 5.85
N VAL A 240 -6.26 6.00 4.83
CA VAL A 240 -7.01 4.95 4.12
C VAL A 240 -7.42 3.83 5.07
N ARG A 241 -6.56 3.44 6.01
CA ARG A 241 -6.88 2.44 7.03
C ARG A 241 -7.95 2.94 8.00
N ASP A 242 -7.85 4.18 8.47
CA ASP A 242 -8.78 4.74 9.46
C ASP A 242 -10.15 5.01 8.82
N ASP A 243 -10.18 5.53 7.58
CA ASP A 243 -11.38 5.65 6.75
C ASP A 243 -12.01 4.28 6.47
N PHE A 244 -11.17 3.26 6.24
CA PHE A 244 -11.64 1.88 6.11
C PHE A 244 -12.30 1.41 7.41
N ILE A 245 -11.66 1.59 8.57
CA ILE A 245 -12.22 1.17 9.87
C ILE A 245 -13.55 1.89 10.15
N ALA A 246 -13.62 3.20 9.92
CA ALA A 246 -14.82 4.00 10.13
C ALA A 246 -15.97 3.50 9.23
N ASN A 247 -15.73 3.36 7.93
CA ASN A 247 -16.73 2.90 6.97
C ASN A 247 -17.19 1.47 7.25
N VAL A 248 -16.28 0.54 7.57
CA VAL A 248 -16.64 -0.83 7.98
C VAL A 248 -17.55 -0.80 9.20
N SER A 249 -17.20 0.01 10.21
CA SER A 249 -17.96 0.10 11.45
C SER A 249 -19.37 0.62 11.19
N GLU A 250 -19.52 1.67 10.39
CA GLU A 250 -20.84 2.20 10.02
C GLU A 250 -21.69 1.18 9.24
N GLN A 251 -21.09 0.45 8.31
CA GLN A 251 -21.79 -0.56 7.50
C GLN A 251 -22.19 -1.80 8.32
N LEU A 252 -21.52 -2.09 9.44
CA LEU A 252 -21.90 -3.15 10.38
C LEU A 252 -22.92 -2.69 11.43
N VAL A 253 -22.86 -1.41 11.85
CA VAL A 253 -23.79 -0.86 12.85
C VAL A 253 -25.23 -0.81 12.32
N LYS A 254 -25.43 -0.41 11.06
CA LYS A 254 -26.77 -0.33 10.43
C LYS A 254 -27.54 -1.67 10.46
N PRO A 255 -27.02 -2.79 9.92
CA PRO A 255 -27.73 -4.07 9.95
C PRO A 255 -27.84 -4.63 11.37
N SER A 256 -26.91 -4.30 12.28
CA SER A 256 -27.06 -4.67 13.70
C SER A 256 -28.26 -3.97 14.35
N ALA A 257 -28.44 -2.68 14.11
CA ALA A 257 -29.59 -1.92 14.59
C ALA A 257 -30.92 -2.43 13.98
N GLU A 258 -30.91 -2.81 12.70
CA GLU A 258 -32.07 -3.42 12.05
C GLU A 258 -32.45 -4.76 12.70
N LEU A 259 -31.47 -5.64 12.96
CA LEU A 259 -31.72 -6.90 13.67
C LEU A 259 -32.27 -6.67 15.08
N GLN A 260 -31.79 -5.66 15.80
CA GLN A 260 -32.34 -5.29 17.11
C GLN A 260 -33.80 -4.83 16.99
N HIS A 261 -34.14 -4.03 15.98
CA HIS A 261 -35.51 -3.59 15.74
C HIS A 261 -36.43 -4.76 15.37
N LEU A 262 -35.98 -5.67 14.51
CA LEU A 262 -36.71 -6.89 14.14
C LEU A 262 -36.91 -7.81 15.34
N ALA A 263 -35.88 -8.00 16.18
CA ALA A 263 -36.01 -8.76 17.42
C ALA A 263 -37.01 -8.13 18.39
N ALA A 264 -36.96 -6.81 18.60
CA ALA A 264 -37.93 -6.09 19.42
C ALA A 264 -39.36 -6.15 18.85
N SER A 265 -39.52 -6.17 17.52
CA SER A 265 -40.82 -6.41 16.86
C SER A 265 -41.36 -7.80 17.20
N LEU A 266 -40.51 -8.83 17.18
CA LEU A 266 -40.88 -10.22 17.49
C LEU A 266 -41.21 -10.47 18.97
N GLU A 267 -40.72 -9.64 19.88
CA GLU A 267 -41.04 -9.73 21.32
C GLU A 267 -42.43 -9.16 21.67
N GLN A 268 -43.11 -8.50 20.73
CA GLN A 268 -44.45 -7.94 20.97
C GLN A 268 -45.51 -9.05 21.07
N ALA A 269 -46.46 -8.91 22.00
CA ALA A 269 -47.58 -9.84 22.13
C ALA A 269 -48.63 -9.62 21.03
N GLY A 270 -49.27 -10.70 20.56
CA GLY A 270 -50.39 -10.63 19.60
C GLY A 270 -49.99 -10.44 18.14
N LEU A 271 -48.78 -10.87 17.76
CA LEU A 271 -48.32 -10.82 16.36
C LEU A 271 -49.06 -11.84 15.50
N GLU A 272 -49.40 -11.41 14.28
CA GLU A 272 -49.94 -12.28 13.24
C GLU A 272 -48.83 -13.17 12.64
N ASP A 273 -49.16 -14.41 12.30
CA ASP A 273 -48.22 -15.37 11.69
C ASP A 273 -47.54 -14.83 10.42
N ALA A 274 -48.26 -14.02 9.64
CA ALA A 274 -47.74 -13.37 8.43
C ALA A 274 -46.61 -12.37 8.75
N ARG A 275 -46.73 -11.63 9.86
CA ARG A 275 -45.72 -10.67 10.31
C ARG A 275 -44.49 -11.37 10.86
N ILE A 276 -44.68 -12.44 11.63
CA ILE A 276 -43.56 -13.29 12.12
C ILE A 276 -42.78 -13.87 10.93
N ALA A 277 -43.48 -14.39 9.91
CA ALA A 277 -42.85 -14.93 8.72
C ALA A 277 -42.08 -13.85 7.93
N GLN A 278 -42.59 -12.62 7.89
CA GLN A 278 -41.91 -11.50 7.24
C GLN A 278 -40.67 -11.04 8.01
N ASP A 279 -40.78 -10.86 9.33
CA ASP A 279 -39.66 -10.47 10.18
C ASP A 279 -38.55 -11.54 10.14
N ALA A 280 -38.90 -12.82 10.14
CA ALA A 280 -37.94 -13.92 9.96
C ALA A 280 -37.25 -13.89 8.58
N ARG A 281 -37.98 -13.56 7.50
CA ARG A 281 -37.38 -13.37 6.17
C ARG A 281 -36.40 -12.20 6.16
N ASN A 282 -36.74 -11.10 6.81
CA ASN A 282 -35.87 -9.92 6.91
C ASN A 282 -34.61 -10.24 7.72
N VAL A 283 -34.73 -10.88 8.88
CA VAL A 283 -33.58 -11.36 9.68
C VAL A 283 -32.64 -12.20 8.83
N ARG A 284 -33.18 -13.15 8.06
CA ARG A 284 -32.36 -14.01 7.18
C ARG A 284 -31.62 -13.21 6.11
N ARG A 285 -32.25 -12.19 5.51
CA ARG A 285 -31.60 -11.29 4.54
C ARG A 285 -30.49 -10.48 5.20
N THR A 286 -30.75 -9.86 6.35
CA THR A 286 -29.76 -9.04 7.07
C THR A 286 -28.56 -9.88 7.52
N ILE A 287 -28.77 -11.13 7.96
CA ILE A 287 -27.67 -12.06 8.28
C ILE A 287 -26.85 -12.41 7.04
N ALA A 288 -27.49 -12.73 5.91
CA ALA A 288 -26.80 -13.04 4.67
C ALA A 288 -25.97 -11.83 4.17
N TYR A 289 -26.49 -10.62 4.33
CA TYR A 289 -25.78 -9.38 4.04
C TYR A 289 -24.51 -9.22 4.90
N ILE A 290 -24.62 -9.41 6.22
CA ILE A 290 -23.46 -9.34 7.14
C ILE A 290 -22.42 -10.40 6.77
N ASP A 291 -22.84 -11.63 6.52
CA ASP A 291 -21.92 -12.73 6.15
C ASP A 291 -21.15 -12.41 4.87
N HIS A 292 -21.84 -11.89 3.85
CA HIS A 292 -21.24 -11.49 2.59
C HIS A 292 -20.24 -10.33 2.79
N MET A 293 -20.61 -9.31 3.58
CA MET A 293 -19.73 -8.19 3.91
C MET A 293 -18.48 -8.65 4.68
N VAL A 294 -18.61 -9.55 5.65
CA VAL A 294 -17.46 -10.07 6.40
C VAL A 294 -16.53 -10.86 5.48
N LYS A 295 -17.06 -11.67 4.56
CA LYS A 295 -16.26 -12.38 3.56
C LYS A 295 -15.48 -11.41 2.67
N ASP A 296 -16.14 -10.36 2.20
CA ASP A 296 -15.53 -9.31 1.37
C ASP A 296 -14.39 -8.59 2.10
N LEU A 297 -14.56 -8.31 3.40
CA LEU A 297 -13.53 -7.71 4.23
C LEU A 297 -12.35 -8.65 4.47
N LEU A 298 -12.61 -9.93 4.77
CA LEU A 298 -11.56 -10.92 4.95
C LEU A 298 -10.77 -11.13 3.66
N LEU A 299 -11.43 -11.11 2.51
CA LEU A 299 -10.78 -11.21 1.21
C LEU A 299 -9.88 -9.98 0.95
N LEU A 300 -10.34 -8.77 1.27
CA LEU A 300 -9.51 -7.56 1.18
C LEU A 300 -8.29 -7.59 2.12
N ILE A 301 -8.41 -8.22 3.29
CA ILE A 301 -7.29 -8.38 4.22
C ILE A 301 -6.30 -9.43 3.70
N LYS A 302 -6.80 -10.56 3.17
CA LYS A 302 -5.97 -11.63 2.62
C LYS A 302 -5.22 -11.20 1.35
N ALA A 303 -5.83 -10.39 0.50
CA ALA A 303 -5.26 -9.99 -0.78
C ALA A 303 -4.13 -8.92 -0.68
N GLN A 304 -3.54 -8.70 0.50
CA GLN A 304 -2.50 -7.68 0.71
C GLN A 304 -1.09 -8.14 0.32
N GLU A 305 -0.82 -9.45 0.27
CA GLU A 305 0.50 -10.00 -0.05
C GLU A 305 0.59 -10.36 -1.53
N GLN A 306 1.63 -9.88 -2.22
CA GLN A 306 1.85 -10.20 -3.63
C GLN A 306 1.98 -11.70 -3.85
N VAL A 307 1.29 -12.23 -4.87
CA VAL A 307 1.41 -13.64 -5.22
C VAL A 307 2.77 -13.88 -5.89
N THR A 308 3.58 -14.74 -5.28
CA THR A 308 4.85 -15.19 -5.87
C THR A 308 4.57 -16.33 -6.85
N PRO A 309 5.02 -16.26 -8.12
CA PRO A 309 4.83 -17.35 -9.08
C PRO A 309 5.46 -18.66 -8.62
N THR A 310 4.68 -19.74 -8.60
CA THR A 310 5.14 -21.11 -8.30
C THR A 310 4.43 -22.11 -9.22
N ASP A 311 4.95 -23.33 -9.36
CA ASP A 311 4.23 -24.36 -10.13
C ASP A 311 2.91 -24.78 -9.47
N GLU A 312 2.82 -24.64 -8.13
CA GLU A 312 1.63 -24.99 -7.34
C GLU A 312 0.46 -24.02 -7.52
N ASN A 313 0.73 -22.79 -8.01
CA ASN A 313 -0.28 -21.74 -8.17
C ASN A 313 -0.64 -21.46 -9.63
N ARG A 314 -0.35 -22.40 -10.53
CA ARG A 314 -0.74 -22.34 -11.95
C ARG A 314 -2.21 -22.71 -12.09
N LEU A 315 -3.00 -21.79 -12.63
CA LEU A 315 -4.44 -21.98 -12.79
C LEU A 315 -4.93 -21.56 -14.17
N ASN A 316 -5.96 -22.27 -14.64
CA ASN A 316 -6.62 -21.97 -15.90
C ASN A 316 -7.74 -20.93 -15.70
N VAL A 317 -7.60 -19.78 -16.34
CA VAL A 317 -8.53 -18.65 -16.13
C VAL A 317 -9.95 -18.97 -16.60
N LEU A 318 -10.10 -19.74 -17.68
CA LEU A 318 -11.43 -20.12 -18.19
C LEU A 318 -12.14 -21.09 -17.24
N SER A 319 -11.41 -21.99 -16.58
CA SER A 319 -11.96 -22.88 -15.56
C SER A 319 -12.51 -22.10 -14.37
N GLU A 320 -11.77 -21.10 -13.89
CA GLU A 320 -12.26 -20.23 -12.81
C GLU A 320 -13.50 -19.43 -13.22
N ALA A 321 -13.51 -18.89 -14.45
CA ALA A 321 -14.68 -18.18 -14.96
C ALA A 321 -15.92 -19.07 -15.10
N ARG A 322 -15.75 -20.33 -15.52
CA ARG A 322 -16.84 -21.33 -15.59
C ARG A 322 -17.35 -21.67 -14.18
N ALA A 323 -16.45 -21.88 -13.22
CA ALA A 323 -16.80 -22.20 -11.84
C ALA A 323 -17.52 -21.03 -11.13
N ALA A 324 -17.12 -19.79 -11.42
CA ALA A 324 -17.80 -18.58 -10.95
C ALA A 324 -19.23 -18.48 -11.51
N ALA A 325 -19.37 -18.65 -12.83
CA ALA A 325 -20.68 -18.63 -13.50
C ALA A 325 -21.63 -19.72 -12.99
N GLU A 326 -21.13 -20.93 -12.69
CA GLU A 326 -21.92 -22.03 -12.15
C GLU A 326 -22.51 -21.68 -10.77
N VAL A 327 -21.73 -21.03 -9.90
CA VAL A 327 -22.19 -20.57 -8.58
C VAL A 327 -23.23 -19.46 -8.71
N ALA A 328 -23.08 -18.56 -9.68
CA ALA A 328 -24.03 -17.47 -9.94
C ALA A 328 -25.30 -17.93 -10.70
N GLN A 329 -25.32 -19.15 -11.23
CA GLN A 329 -26.42 -19.66 -12.05
C GLN A 329 -27.80 -19.65 -11.35
N PRO A 330 -27.94 -20.05 -10.06
CA PRO A 330 -29.22 -20.00 -9.36
C PRO A 330 -29.76 -18.56 -9.25
N LEU A 331 -28.89 -17.59 -8.94
CA LEU A 331 -29.24 -16.18 -8.85
C LEU A 331 -29.74 -15.64 -10.20
N ALA A 332 -29.06 -16.01 -11.30
CA ALA A 332 -29.49 -15.62 -12.64
C ALA A 332 -30.87 -16.23 -12.99
N GLN A 333 -31.10 -17.50 -12.63
CA GLN A 333 -32.37 -18.20 -12.89
C GLN A 333 -33.55 -17.58 -12.14
N GLU A 334 -33.37 -17.16 -10.89
CA GLU A 334 -34.39 -16.46 -10.10
C GLU A 334 -34.90 -15.19 -10.82
N ARG A 335 -34.05 -14.56 -11.64
CA ARG A 335 -34.34 -13.33 -12.39
C ARG A 335 -34.63 -13.57 -13.88
N GLY A 336 -34.70 -14.83 -14.31
CA GLY A 336 -34.84 -15.21 -15.72
C GLY A 336 -33.65 -14.81 -16.60
N GLN A 337 -32.53 -14.41 -16.01
CA GLN A 337 -31.31 -14.01 -16.70
C GLN A 337 -30.50 -15.24 -17.15
N ARG A 338 -29.57 -15.04 -18.07
CA ARG A 338 -28.65 -16.08 -18.54
C ARG A 338 -27.20 -15.64 -18.44
N ILE A 339 -26.33 -16.54 -17.99
CA ILE A 339 -24.89 -16.36 -18.01
C ILE A 339 -24.32 -17.17 -19.17
N ALA A 340 -23.53 -16.53 -20.03
CA ALA A 340 -22.85 -17.18 -21.14
C ALA A 340 -21.35 -17.03 -20.97
N VAL A 341 -20.63 -18.16 -20.85
CA VAL A 341 -19.17 -18.17 -20.71
C VAL A 341 -18.53 -18.68 -22.01
N SER A 342 -17.60 -17.92 -22.58
CA SER A 342 -16.80 -18.30 -23.74
C SER A 342 -15.33 -17.96 -23.54
N GLY A 343 -14.43 -18.61 -24.25
CA GLY A 343 -13.02 -18.26 -24.18
C GLY A 343 -12.07 -19.33 -24.68
N SER A 344 -10.78 -19.04 -24.52
CA SER A 344 -9.68 -19.93 -24.89
C SER A 344 -9.32 -20.86 -23.73
N GLU A 345 -9.21 -22.16 -23.99
CA GLU A 345 -8.94 -23.16 -22.93
C GLU A 345 -7.47 -23.21 -22.47
N ALA A 346 -6.57 -22.48 -23.12
CA ALA A 346 -5.13 -22.59 -22.90
C ALA A 346 -4.52 -21.46 -22.03
N LEU A 347 -5.32 -20.59 -21.40
CA LEU A 347 -4.79 -19.44 -20.67
C LEU A 347 -4.48 -19.79 -19.21
N VAL A 348 -3.19 -19.95 -18.89
CA VAL A 348 -2.69 -20.24 -17.55
C VAL A 348 -2.02 -19.00 -16.96
N VAL A 349 -2.33 -18.71 -15.71
CA VAL A 349 -1.74 -17.61 -14.93
C VAL A 349 -1.22 -18.16 -13.61
N HIS A 350 -0.30 -17.43 -12.98
CA HIS A 350 0.08 -17.66 -11.59
C HIS A 350 -0.83 -16.87 -10.67
N GLY A 351 -1.48 -17.52 -9.71
CA GLY A 351 -2.42 -16.84 -8.83
C GLY A 351 -3.02 -17.69 -7.74
N GLU A 352 -3.75 -17.04 -6.84
CA GLU A 352 -4.55 -17.71 -5.83
C GLU A 352 -5.98 -17.94 -6.39
N SER A 353 -6.37 -19.21 -6.51
CA SER A 353 -7.67 -19.60 -7.10
C SER A 353 -8.83 -18.94 -6.35
N GLU A 354 -8.81 -18.91 -5.00
CA GLU A 354 -9.85 -18.26 -4.21
C GLU A 354 -9.99 -16.77 -4.55
N GLN A 355 -8.87 -16.07 -4.78
CA GLN A 355 -8.88 -14.62 -5.04
C GLN A 355 -9.36 -14.29 -6.44
N ILE A 356 -8.82 -14.96 -7.47
CA ILE A 356 -9.21 -14.73 -8.86
C ILE A 356 -10.67 -15.11 -9.07
N ARG A 357 -11.10 -16.25 -8.52
CA ARG A 357 -12.50 -16.66 -8.59
C ARG A 357 -13.41 -15.64 -7.93
N ALA A 358 -13.07 -15.18 -6.73
CA ALA A 358 -13.86 -14.15 -6.04
C ALA A 358 -13.93 -12.85 -6.84
N ALA A 359 -12.85 -12.42 -7.50
CA ALA A 359 -12.90 -11.25 -8.38
C ALA A 359 -13.86 -11.44 -9.56
N ILE A 360 -13.85 -12.61 -10.19
CA ILE A 360 -14.78 -12.92 -11.29
C ILE A 360 -16.22 -13.01 -10.77
N ASP A 361 -16.45 -13.62 -9.61
CA ASP A 361 -17.75 -13.68 -8.95
C ASP A 361 -18.31 -12.28 -8.76
N LYS A 362 -17.52 -11.32 -8.24
CA LYS A 362 -17.95 -9.93 -8.06
C LYS A 362 -18.32 -9.23 -9.37
N LEU A 363 -17.58 -9.50 -10.45
CA LEU A 363 -17.91 -8.94 -11.75
C LEU A 363 -19.24 -9.50 -12.28
N ILE A 364 -19.48 -10.81 -12.12
CA ILE A 364 -20.73 -11.46 -12.54
C ILE A 364 -21.90 -11.00 -11.67
N GLU A 365 -21.74 -10.94 -10.35
CA GLU A 365 -22.75 -10.45 -9.41
C GLU A 365 -23.20 -9.03 -9.78
N ASN A 366 -22.24 -8.11 -9.97
CA ASN A 366 -22.55 -6.75 -10.43
C ASN A 366 -23.27 -6.76 -11.78
N ALA A 367 -22.84 -7.58 -12.73
CA ALA A 367 -23.48 -7.65 -14.03
C ALA A 367 -24.94 -8.13 -13.96
N LEU A 368 -25.25 -9.09 -13.08
CA LEU A 368 -26.62 -9.59 -12.85
C LEU A 368 -27.48 -8.56 -12.13
N GLU A 369 -26.92 -7.87 -11.13
CA GLU A 369 -27.62 -6.93 -10.26
C GLU A 369 -28.02 -5.63 -10.98
N TYR A 370 -27.17 -5.14 -11.87
CA TYR A 370 -27.41 -3.91 -12.63
C TYR A 370 -28.10 -4.16 -13.98
N SER A 371 -28.13 -5.40 -14.47
CA SER A 371 -28.86 -5.77 -15.69
C SER A 371 -30.36 -5.93 -15.44
N PRO A 372 -31.21 -5.62 -16.43
CA PRO A 372 -32.63 -5.93 -16.33
C PRO A 372 -32.87 -7.44 -16.26
N ASP A 373 -34.02 -7.83 -15.71
CA ASP A 373 -34.46 -9.23 -15.71
C ASP A 373 -34.57 -9.78 -17.14
N GLY A 374 -34.28 -11.07 -17.34
CA GLY A 374 -34.24 -11.67 -18.68
C GLY A 374 -32.99 -11.35 -19.52
N ALA A 375 -32.09 -10.48 -19.04
CA ALA A 375 -30.86 -10.12 -19.75
C ALA A 375 -29.85 -11.29 -19.85
N VAL A 376 -28.87 -11.11 -20.74
CA VAL A 376 -27.74 -12.02 -20.88
C VAL A 376 -26.48 -11.32 -20.38
N VAL A 377 -25.84 -11.91 -19.38
CA VAL A 377 -24.49 -11.55 -18.93
C VAL A 377 -23.50 -12.44 -19.65
N SER A 378 -22.51 -11.84 -20.31
CA SER A 378 -21.49 -12.58 -21.07
C SER A 378 -20.13 -12.48 -20.40
N VAL A 379 -19.45 -13.61 -20.22
CA VAL A 379 -18.09 -13.71 -19.68
C VAL A 379 -17.19 -14.27 -20.78
N ASP A 380 -16.24 -13.47 -21.26
CA ASP A 380 -15.32 -13.85 -22.34
C ASP A 380 -13.88 -13.86 -21.83
N VAL A 381 -13.16 -14.97 -22.02
CA VAL A 381 -11.78 -15.15 -21.57
C VAL A 381 -10.86 -15.36 -22.77
N LYS A 382 -10.03 -14.37 -23.10
CA LYS A 382 -9.16 -14.39 -24.30
C LYS A 382 -7.76 -13.87 -23.99
N PRO A 383 -6.74 -14.28 -24.76
CA PRO A 383 -5.44 -13.62 -24.68
C PRO A 383 -5.56 -12.17 -25.16
N ASP A 384 -4.71 -11.30 -24.65
CA ASP A 384 -4.50 -9.98 -25.23
C ASP A 384 -3.86 -10.09 -26.63
N ARG A 385 -3.78 -8.96 -27.35
CA ARG A 385 -3.21 -8.96 -28.70
C ARG A 385 -1.73 -9.37 -28.74
N ALA A 386 -1.01 -9.17 -27.65
CA ALA A 386 0.41 -9.50 -27.53
C ALA A 386 0.65 -10.95 -27.06
N GLY A 387 -0.39 -11.68 -26.64
CA GLY A 387 -0.26 -13.02 -26.07
C GLY A 387 0.42 -13.06 -24.70
N ARG A 388 0.51 -11.94 -23.99
CA ARG A 388 1.19 -11.82 -22.68
C ARG A 388 0.23 -11.82 -21.50
N HIS A 389 -1.05 -11.54 -21.75
CA HIS A 389 -2.03 -11.43 -20.68
C HIS A 389 -3.30 -12.23 -21.00
N ALA A 390 -3.90 -12.81 -19.97
CA ALA A 390 -5.27 -13.29 -19.99
C ALA A 390 -6.21 -12.11 -19.73
N VAL A 391 -7.22 -11.96 -20.58
CA VAL A 391 -8.21 -10.89 -20.51
C VAL A 391 -9.58 -11.51 -20.26
N VAL A 392 -10.12 -11.26 -19.07
CA VAL A 392 -11.48 -11.66 -18.66
C VAL A 392 -12.40 -10.46 -18.81
N ARG A 393 -13.40 -10.57 -19.69
CA ARG A 393 -14.41 -9.54 -19.93
C ARG A 393 -15.77 -9.99 -19.42
N VAL A 394 -16.36 -9.21 -18.52
CA VAL A 394 -17.75 -9.39 -18.08
C VAL A 394 -18.59 -8.26 -18.65
N ILE A 395 -19.57 -8.62 -19.46
CA ILE A 395 -20.40 -7.72 -20.25
C ILE A 395 -21.84 -7.80 -19.75
N ASP A 396 -22.38 -6.67 -19.33
CA ASP A 396 -23.75 -6.52 -18.85
C ASP A 396 -24.59 -5.65 -19.80
N ARG A 397 -25.92 -5.65 -19.59
CA ARG A 397 -26.88 -4.79 -20.32
C ARG A 397 -27.60 -3.84 -19.37
N GLY A 398 -26.92 -3.40 -18.33
CA GLY A 398 -27.47 -2.57 -17.27
C GLY A 398 -27.58 -1.08 -17.60
N THR A 399 -27.79 -0.29 -16.57
CA THR A 399 -27.99 1.16 -16.64
C THR A 399 -26.74 1.94 -17.07
N GLY A 400 -25.56 1.31 -16.98
CA GLY A 400 -24.28 1.94 -17.32
C GLY A 400 -23.81 2.97 -16.29
N ILE A 401 -22.59 3.48 -16.49
CA ILE A 401 -21.84 4.29 -15.52
C ILE A 401 -21.38 5.60 -16.18
N PRO A 402 -21.71 6.78 -15.61
CA PRO A 402 -21.24 8.07 -16.11
C PRO A 402 -19.71 8.18 -16.06
N LEU A 403 -19.11 8.87 -17.03
CA LEU A 403 -17.64 8.97 -17.16
C LEU A 403 -16.94 9.49 -15.88
N GLY A 404 -17.54 10.49 -15.21
CA GLY A 404 -16.99 11.06 -13.97
C GLY A 404 -16.98 10.11 -12.76
N GLU A 405 -17.73 9.01 -12.82
CA GLU A 405 -17.79 8.01 -11.75
C GLU A 405 -16.86 6.81 -12.01
N GLN A 406 -16.46 6.56 -13.27
CA GLN A 406 -15.75 5.33 -13.67
C GLN A 406 -14.39 5.13 -12.98
N GLN A 407 -13.72 6.19 -12.53
CA GLN A 407 -12.49 6.06 -11.75
C GLN A 407 -12.78 5.72 -10.28
N ARG A 408 -13.90 6.22 -9.76
CA ARG A 408 -14.28 6.13 -8.35
C ARG A 408 -14.98 4.83 -8.00
N ILE A 409 -15.59 4.14 -8.97
CA ILE A 409 -16.27 2.85 -8.73
C ILE A 409 -15.35 1.76 -8.17
N PHE A 410 -14.03 1.90 -8.32
CA PHE A 410 -13.04 0.98 -7.74
C PHE A 410 -12.54 1.42 -6.36
N GLU A 411 -13.01 2.56 -5.84
CA GLU A 411 -12.78 2.98 -4.46
C GLU A 411 -13.63 2.12 -3.50
N ARG A 412 -13.09 1.85 -2.32
CA ARG A 412 -13.81 1.08 -1.29
C ARG A 412 -15.01 1.88 -0.80
N PHE A 413 -16.15 1.20 -0.61
CA PHE A 413 -17.41 1.79 -0.13
C PHE A 413 -18.03 2.83 -1.06
N TYR A 414 -17.44 3.07 -2.24
CA TYR A 414 -18.05 3.98 -3.20
C TYR A 414 -19.31 3.36 -3.79
N ARG A 415 -20.36 4.17 -3.89
CA ARG A 415 -21.62 3.80 -4.53
C ARG A 415 -22.04 4.93 -5.47
N GLY A 416 -22.26 4.57 -6.73
CA GLY A 416 -22.70 5.54 -7.74
C GLY A 416 -24.17 5.91 -7.61
N ALA A 417 -24.60 6.97 -8.29
CA ALA A 417 -25.96 7.49 -8.20
C ALA A 417 -27.03 6.53 -8.79
N ASN A 418 -26.63 5.60 -9.67
CA ASN A 418 -27.52 4.70 -10.39
C ASN A 418 -27.93 3.45 -9.58
N GLN A 419 -28.35 3.65 -8.33
CA GLN A 419 -28.85 2.56 -7.48
C GLN A 419 -30.28 2.17 -7.85
N ASN A 420 -30.59 0.88 -7.84
CA ASN A 420 -31.94 0.34 -8.02
C ASN A 420 -32.41 -0.39 -6.73
N GLU A 421 -33.64 -0.91 -6.73
CA GLU A 421 -34.20 -1.62 -5.56
C GLU A 421 -33.37 -2.83 -5.11
N HIS A 422 -32.55 -3.40 -5.99
CA HIS A 422 -31.70 -4.55 -5.71
C HIS A 422 -30.30 -4.15 -5.24
N THR A 423 -29.76 -3.06 -5.76
CA THR A 423 -28.43 -2.55 -5.39
C THR A 423 -28.46 -1.68 -4.14
N ALA A 424 -29.65 -1.31 -3.65
CA ALA A 424 -29.86 -0.47 -2.48
C ALA A 424 -29.07 -0.96 -1.25
N ASP A 425 -28.94 -2.29 -1.10
CA ASP A 425 -28.29 -2.92 0.04
C ASP A 425 -26.79 -3.24 -0.21
N GLY A 426 -26.21 -2.88 -1.35
CA GLY A 426 -24.80 -3.16 -1.64
C GLY A 426 -23.81 -2.37 -0.75
N VAL A 427 -22.72 -3.02 -0.31
CA VAL A 427 -21.68 -2.42 0.56
C VAL A 427 -20.73 -1.47 -0.20
N GLY A 428 -20.59 -1.65 -1.52
CA GLY A 428 -19.60 -0.91 -2.33
C GLY A 428 -18.17 -1.46 -2.21
N LEU A 429 -18.00 -2.72 -1.81
CA LEU A 429 -16.68 -3.37 -1.72
C LEU A 429 -16.31 -4.21 -2.96
N GLY A 430 -17.29 -4.66 -3.74
CA GLY A 430 -17.10 -5.62 -4.82
C GLY A 430 -16.02 -5.22 -5.84
N LEU A 431 -16.14 -4.04 -6.45
CA LEU A 431 -15.16 -3.59 -7.45
C LEU A 431 -13.80 -3.22 -6.84
N ALA A 432 -13.76 -2.80 -5.58
CA ALA A 432 -12.50 -2.56 -4.87
C ALA A 432 -11.75 -3.88 -4.63
N ILE A 433 -12.46 -4.98 -4.35
CA ILE A 433 -11.89 -6.33 -4.29
C ILE A 433 -11.30 -6.70 -5.64
N VAL A 434 -12.04 -6.53 -6.73
CA VAL A 434 -11.55 -6.85 -8.09
C VAL A 434 -10.27 -6.10 -8.40
N LYS A 435 -10.23 -4.79 -8.12
CA LYS A 435 -9.02 -3.97 -8.30
C LYS A 435 -7.86 -4.48 -7.46
N HIS A 436 -8.11 -4.84 -6.19
CA HIS A 436 -7.05 -5.33 -5.32
C HIS A 436 -6.50 -6.67 -5.79
N VAL A 437 -7.37 -7.64 -6.10
CA VAL A 437 -6.97 -8.94 -6.64
C VAL A 437 -6.16 -8.77 -7.92
N ALA A 438 -6.59 -7.89 -8.84
CA ALA A 438 -5.83 -7.60 -10.06
C ALA A 438 -4.41 -7.14 -9.74
N LEU A 439 -4.26 -6.14 -8.85
CA LEU A 439 -2.96 -5.59 -8.47
C LEU A 439 -2.05 -6.61 -7.77
N THR A 440 -2.62 -7.43 -6.88
CA THR A 440 -1.88 -8.47 -6.14
C THR A 440 -1.35 -9.57 -7.07
N HIS A 441 -1.98 -9.73 -8.24
CA HIS A 441 -1.56 -10.62 -9.32
C HIS A 441 -0.80 -9.90 -10.45
N GLN A 442 -0.29 -8.68 -10.21
CA GLN A 442 0.45 -7.87 -11.19
C GLN A 442 -0.36 -7.58 -12.48
N GLY A 443 -1.67 -7.62 -12.36
CA GLY A 443 -2.63 -7.34 -13.40
C GLY A 443 -3.25 -5.96 -13.27
N SER A 444 -4.33 -5.76 -14.01
CA SER A 444 -5.09 -4.50 -14.01
C SER A 444 -6.58 -4.75 -14.23
N VAL A 445 -7.40 -3.78 -13.83
CA VAL A 445 -8.85 -3.80 -14.09
C VAL A 445 -9.29 -2.49 -14.71
N HIS A 446 -10.16 -2.58 -15.71
CA HIS A 446 -10.70 -1.44 -16.44
C HIS A 446 -12.19 -1.60 -16.66
N VAL A 447 -12.87 -0.48 -16.92
CA VAL A 447 -14.28 -0.47 -17.30
C VAL A 447 -14.45 0.34 -18.58
N TRP A 448 -15.30 -0.17 -19.49
CA TRP A 448 -15.93 0.65 -20.51
C TRP A 448 -17.42 0.68 -20.23
N SER A 449 -18.01 1.87 -20.12
CA SER A 449 -19.44 1.99 -19.85
C SER A 449 -19.97 3.31 -20.38
N ARG A 450 -21.25 3.31 -20.74
CA ARG A 450 -22.02 4.51 -21.07
C ARG A 450 -23.43 4.38 -20.50
N PRO A 451 -24.02 5.46 -19.96
CA PRO A 451 -25.41 5.42 -19.48
C PRO A 451 -26.36 4.87 -20.55
N GLY A 452 -27.16 3.87 -20.16
CA GLY A 452 -28.12 3.16 -21.01
C GLY A 452 -27.54 2.12 -21.97
N GLN A 453 -26.22 1.89 -21.99
CA GLN A 453 -25.57 0.92 -22.89
C GLN A 453 -24.98 -0.30 -22.17
N GLY A 454 -25.16 -0.39 -20.84
CA GLY A 454 -24.49 -1.38 -20.00
C GLY A 454 -23.02 -1.06 -19.76
N SER A 455 -22.31 -2.01 -19.15
CA SER A 455 -20.88 -1.91 -18.88
C SER A 455 -20.13 -3.16 -19.33
N THR A 456 -18.83 -2.98 -19.57
CA THR A 456 -17.88 -4.04 -19.82
C THR A 456 -16.72 -3.87 -18.86
N PHE A 457 -16.66 -4.75 -17.86
CA PHE A 457 -15.53 -4.83 -16.95
C PHE A 457 -14.49 -5.77 -17.53
N THR A 458 -13.23 -5.34 -17.50
CA THR A 458 -12.11 -6.09 -18.07
C THR A 458 -11.05 -6.29 -16.99
N LEU A 459 -10.88 -7.52 -16.53
CA LEU A 459 -9.79 -7.96 -15.67
C LEU A 459 -8.66 -8.52 -16.54
N VAL A 460 -7.44 -8.05 -16.32
CA VAL A 460 -6.24 -8.43 -17.08
C VAL A 460 -5.25 -9.05 -16.10
N LEU A 461 -4.77 -10.25 -16.41
CA LEU A 461 -3.81 -11.00 -15.60
C LEU A 461 -2.61 -11.43 -16.46
N PRO A 462 -1.37 -11.34 -15.98
CA PRO A 462 -0.21 -11.82 -16.72
C PRO A 462 -0.27 -13.33 -16.93
N LEU A 463 -0.03 -13.79 -18.15
CA LEU A 463 0.10 -15.20 -18.47
C LEU A 463 1.38 -15.76 -17.87
N ASP A 464 1.35 -17.06 -17.59
CA ASP A 464 2.56 -17.84 -17.29
C ASP A 464 3.58 -17.65 -18.42
N PRO A 465 4.82 -17.20 -18.11
CA PRO A 465 5.86 -16.99 -19.12
C PRO A 465 6.12 -18.23 -19.98
N ALA A 466 5.90 -19.44 -19.44
CA ALA A 466 6.05 -20.69 -20.19
C ALA A 466 4.98 -20.89 -21.29
N GLN A 467 3.98 -20.02 -21.39
CA GLN A 467 2.99 -19.97 -22.48
C GLN A 467 3.22 -18.83 -23.47
N ALA A 468 4.12 -17.89 -23.17
CA ALA A 468 4.41 -16.74 -24.01
C ALA A 468 5.41 -17.04 -25.14
N ASP A 469 6.06 -18.21 -25.11
CA ASP A 469 6.90 -18.83 -26.15
C ASP A 469 6.14 -19.97 -26.86
#